data_AF-A0A5E4GD41-F1
#
_entry.id   AF-A0A5E4GD41-F1
#
_cell.length_a   1.000
_cell.length_b   1.000
_cell.length_c   1.000
_cell.angle_alpha   90.00
_cell.angle_beta   90.00
_cell.angle_gamma   90.00
#
_symmetry.space_group_name_H-M   'P 1'
#
loop_
_entity.id
_entity.type
_entity.pdbx_description
1 polymer ?
#
loop_
_entity_poly.entity_id
_entity_poly.type
_entity_poly.pdbx_seq_one_letter_code
_entity_poly.pdbx_strand_id
1 'polypeptide(L)'
;ALQKKDQDIVNAMMLVQRCKQKLQSVRDDDFDDLLREVSIFCGKNDIDVPNMDDLFVPQGRSRRKAQKITNRQYYRVDLFLTIIDKQLVELNNRFTE
;
A
#
# COMPACT_ATOMS: atom_id res chain seq x y z
N ALA A 1 -21.49 24.70 -19.69
CA ALA A 1 -20.25 24.88 -18.89
C ALA A 1 -20.46 24.49 -17.42
N LEU A 2 -21.52 24.98 -16.75
CA LEU A 2 -21.82 24.65 -15.35
C LEU A 2 -22.08 23.14 -15.13
N GLN A 3 -22.96 22.54 -15.92
CA GLN A 3 -23.28 21.09 -15.85
C GLN A 3 -22.06 20.16 -15.97
N LYS A 4 -21.04 20.55 -16.77
CA LYS A 4 -19.83 19.74 -16.92
C LYS A 4 -18.99 19.75 -15.64
N LYS A 5 -18.90 20.91 -14.97
CA LYS A 5 -18.19 21.04 -13.69
C LYS A 5 -18.87 20.21 -12.60
N ASP A 6 -20.21 20.22 -12.56
CA ASP A 6 -20.97 19.43 -11.61
C ASP A 6 -20.74 17.92 -11.84
N GLN A 7 -20.72 17.49 -13.11
CA GLN A 7 -20.42 16.10 -13.47
C GLN A 7 -18.97 15.71 -13.10
N ASP A 8 -18.00 16.60 -13.33
CA ASP A 8 -16.60 16.34 -12.98
C ASP A 8 -16.41 16.17 -11.47
N ILE A 9 -17.15 16.95 -10.65
CA ILE A 9 -17.17 16.79 -9.18
C ILE A 9 -17.72 15.41 -8.78
N VAL A 10 -18.86 15.01 -9.34
CA VAL A 10 -19.45 13.68 -9.06
C VAL A 10 -18.49 12.57 -9.46
N ASN A 11 -17.86 12.68 -10.64
CA ASN A 11 -16.87 11.71 -11.11
C ASN A 11 -15.65 11.63 -10.17
N ALA A 12 -15.13 12.77 -9.72
CA ALA A 12 -14.02 12.81 -8.79
C ALA A 12 -14.36 12.14 -7.45
N MET A 13 -15.54 12.41 -6.89
CA MET A 13 -16.00 11.76 -5.65
C MET A 13 -16.16 10.24 -5.81
N MET A 14 -16.69 9.78 -6.96
CA MET A 14 -16.76 8.35 -7.26
C MET A 14 -15.38 7.70 -7.34
N LEU A 15 -14.38 8.38 -7.93
CA LEU A 15 -13.01 7.89 -8.00
C LEU A 15 -12.36 7.81 -6.61
N VAL A 16 -12.58 8.83 -5.76
CA VAL A 16 -12.12 8.81 -4.36
C VAL A 16 -12.71 7.62 -3.63
N GLN A 17 -14.02 7.37 -3.78
CA GLN A 17 -14.67 6.25 -3.11
C GLN A 17 -14.12 4.89 -3.58
N ARG A 18 -13.93 4.71 -4.88
CA ARG A 18 -13.28 3.51 -5.43
C ARG A 18 -11.86 3.33 -4.93
N CYS A 19 -11.10 4.42 -4.81
CA CYS A 19 -9.74 4.39 -4.28
C CYS A 19 -9.73 3.93 -2.82
N LYS A 20 -10.60 4.49 -1.97
CA LYS A 20 -10.77 4.04 -0.57
C LYS A 20 -11.11 2.56 -0.49
N GLN A 21 -12.07 2.10 -1.28
CA GLN A 21 -12.45 0.68 -1.32
C GLN A 21 -11.28 -0.22 -1.74
N LYS A 22 -10.49 0.18 -2.73
CA LYS A 22 -9.34 -0.62 -3.16
C LYS A 22 -8.22 -0.63 -2.11
N LEU A 23 -7.92 0.50 -1.48
CA LEU A 23 -6.98 0.58 -0.36
C LEU A 23 -7.42 -0.33 0.79
N GLN A 24 -8.72 -0.32 1.10
CA GLN A 24 -9.33 -1.15 2.13
C GLN A 24 -9.19 -2.67 1.80
N SER A 25 -9.51 -3.05 0.57
CA SER A 25 -9.35 -4.44 0.08
C SER A 25 -7.90 -4.94 0.18
N VAL A 26 -6.94 -4.10 -0.24
CA VAL A 26 -5.51 -4.41 -0.15
C VAL A 26 -5.03 -4.54 1.30
N ARG A 27 -5.59 -3.74 2.20
CA ARG A 27 -5.28 -3.82 3.63
C ARG A 27 -5.69 -5.16 4.23
N ASP A 28 -6.93 -5.56 3.98
CA ASP A 28 -7.56 -6.67 4.68
C ASP A 28 -7.17 -8.02 4.04
N ASP A 29 -7.32 -8.14 2.72
CA ASP A 29 -7.29 -9.44 2.03
C ASP A 29 -6.28 -9.51 0.87
N ASP A 30 -6.09 -8.43 0.10
CA ASP A 30 -5.35 -8.50 -1.18
C ASP A 30 -3.83 -8.25 -1.05
N PHE A 31 -3.23 -8.36 0.15
CA PHE A 31 -1.79 -8.09 0.31
C PHE A 31 -0.93 -9.04 -0.55
N ASP A 32 -1.28 -10.32 -0.61
CA ASP A 32 -0.49 -11.31 -1.36
C ASP A 32 -0.60 -11.09 -2.88
N ASP A 33 -1.76 -10.63 -3.35
CA ASP A 33 -1.94 -10.19 -4.74
C ASP A 33 -1.12 -8.95 -5.06
N LEU A 34 -1.11 -7.95 -4.17
CA LEU A 34 -0.22 -6.79 -4.32
C LEU A 34 1.24 -7.22 -4.39
N LEU A 35 1.68 -8.09 -3.48
CA LEU A 35 3.06 -8.58 -3.44
C LEU A 35 3.43 -9.31 -4.75
N ARG A 36 2.51 -10.11 -5.30
CA ARG A 36 2.71 -10.77 -6.60
C ARG A 36 2.89 -9.76 -7.72
N GLU A 37 2.00 -8.77 -7.84
CA GLU A 37 2.08 -7.74 -8.88
C GLU A 37 3.36 -6.90 -8.77
N VAL A 38 3.73 -6.51 -7.54
CA VAL A 38 5.00 -5.82 -7.28
C VAL A 38 6.19 -6.70 -7.66
N SER A 39 6.15 -7.99 -7.35
CA SER A 39 7.24 -8.92 -7.71
C SER A 39 7.38 -9.06 -9.23
N ILE A 40 6.27 -9.14 -9.97
CA ILE A 40 6.26 -9.16 -11.43
C ILE A 40 6.85 -7.87 -11.99
N PHE A 41 6.45 -6.71 -11.44
CA PHE A 41 6.99 -5.42 -11.83
C PHE A 41 8.50 -5.35 -11.58
N CYS A 42 8.96 -5.75 -10.39
CA CYS A 42 10.37 -5.78 -10.04
C CYS A 42 11.17 -6.67 -11.00
N GLY A 43 10.68 -7.88 -11.29
CA GLY A 43 11.33 -8.78 -12.25
C GLY A 43 11.41 -8.21 -13.67
N LYS A 44 10.41 -7.44 -14.12
CA LYS A 44 10.45 -6.76 -15.43
C LYS A 44 11.46 -5.60 -15.51
N ASN A 45 11.88 -5.07 -14.35
CA ASN A 45 12.77 -3.92 -14.26
C ASN A 45 14.13 -4.28 -13.64
N ASP A 46 14.48 -5.58 -13.58
CA ASP A 46 15.71 -6.09 -12.97
C ASP A 46 15.94 -5.59 -11.53
N ILE A 47 14.86 -5.48 -10.76
CA ILE A 47 14.89 -5.13 -9.34
C ILE A 47 14.80 -6.41 -8.52
N ASP A 48 15.78 -6.64 -7.66
CA ASP A 48 15.79 -7.80 -6.76
C ASP A 48 14.68 -7.70 -5.70
N VAL A 49 13.92 -8.77 -5.56
CA VAL A 49 12.90 -8.92 -4.51
C VAL A 49 13.49 -9.77 -3.37
N PRO A 50 13.52 -9.28 -2.12
CA PRO A 50 14.01 -10.06 -1.00
C PRO A 50 13.09 -11.27 -0.72
N ASN A 51 13.68 -12.37 -0.26
CA ASN A 51 12.90 -13.53 0.20
C ASN A 51 12.05 -13.12 1.42
N MET A 52 10.74 -13.33 1.34
CA MET A 52 9.80 -12.89 2.36
C MET A 52 9.91 -13.66 3.69
N ASP A 53 10.49 -14.86 3.66
CA ASP A 53 10.72 -15.71 4.85
C ASP A 53 12.07 -15.40 5.54
N ASP A 54 12.99 -14.71 4.86
CA ASP A 54 14.24 -14.28 5.46
C ASP A 54 14.03 -13.20 6.53
N LEU A 55 14.97 -13.11 7.46
CA LEU A 55 14.99 -12.04 8.45
C LEU A 55 15.19 -10.69 7.79
N PHE A 56 14.39 -9.71 8.21
CA PHE A 56 14.56 -8.32 7.80
C PHE A 56 15.85 -7.76 8.38
N VAL A 57 16.68 -7.17 7.51
CA VAL A 57 17.94 -6.52 7.90
C VAL A 57 17.82 -5.03 7.56
N PRO A 58 17.68 -4.14 8.57
CA PRO A 58 17.62 -2.70 8.32
C PRO A 58 18.93 -2.23 7.69
N GLN A 59 18.85 -1.43 6.62
CA GLN A 59 20.02 -0.79 6.02
C GLN A 59 20.77 0.05 7.07
N GLY A 60 22.11 -0.07 7.09
CA GLY A 60 22.96 0.70 8.01
C GLY A 60 22.96 0.25 9.47
N ARG A 61 22.27 -0.85 9.83
CA ARG A 61 22.31 -1.43 11.19
C ARG A 61 22.97 -2.81 11.20
N SER A 62 23.70 -3.09 12.28
CA SER A 62 24.26 -4.42 12.51
C SER A 62 23.15 -5.46 12.66
N ARG A 63 23.25 -6.57 11.90
CA ARG A 63 22.37 -7.75 12.01
C ARG A 63 22.19 -8.25 13.45
N ARG A 64 23.21 -8.08 14.31
CA ARG A 64 23.19 -8.53 15.72
C ARG A 64 22.20 -7.76 16.61
N LYS A 65 21.75 -6.57 16.18
CA LYS A 65 20.79 -5.73 16.91
C LYS A 65 19.43 -5.62 16.21
N ALA A 66 19.23 -6.31 15.08
CA ALA A 66 17.97 -6.29 14.36
C ALA A 66 16.92 -7.13 15.12
N GLN A 67 15.68 -6.64 15.17
CA GLN A 67 14.57 -7.47 15.63
C GLN A 67 14.45 -8.70 14.72
N LYS A 68 14.16 -9.86 15.31
CA LYS A 68 13.97 -11.11 14.57
C LYS A 68 12.58 -11.16 13.92
N ILE A 69 12.32 -10.22 13.01
CA ILE A 69 11.11 -10.19 12.18
C ILE A 69 11.49 -10.61 10.76
N THR A 70 10.54 -11.21 10.04
CA THR A 70 10.73 -11.58 8.63
C THR A 70 10.53 -10.37 7.73
N ASN A 71 11.02 -10.44 6.49
CA ASN A 71 10.73 -9.45 5.46
C ASN A 71 9.21 -9.31 5.26
N ARG A 72 8.46 -10.43 5.25
CA ARG A 72 6.99 -10.39 5.16
C ARG A 72 6.37 -9.54 6.27
N GLN A 73 6.77 -9.75 7.51
CA GLN A 73 6.23 -9.02 8.66
C GLN A 73 6.51 -7.53 8.54
N TYR A 74 7.76 -7.16 8.24
CA TYR A 74 8.15 -5.77 8.08
C TYR A 74 7.38 -5.08 6.94
N TYR A 75 7.40 -5.66 5.74
CA TYR A 75 6.76 -5.04 4.59
C TYR A 75 5.24 -4.98 4.78
N ARG A 76 4.58 -6.08 5.16
CA ARG A 76 3.12 -6.09 5.35
C ARG A 76 2.71 -5.18 6.49
N VAL A 77 3.18 -5.46 7.70
CA VAL A 77 2.63 -4.88 8.92
C VAL A 77 3.23 -3.52 9.21
N ASP A 78 4.56 -3.42 9.24
CA ASP A 78 5.20 -2.19 9.70
C ASP A 78 5.15 -1.09 8.63
N LEU A 79 5.25 -1.46 7.34
CA LEU A 79 5.28 -0.51 6.23
C LEU A 79 3.91 -0.34 5.54
N PHE A 80 3.38 -1.38 4.88
CA PHE A 80 2.22 -1.25 4.00
C PHE A 80 0.94 -0.92 4.76
N LEU A 81 0.60 -1.66 5.82
CA LEU A 81 -0.59 -1.38 6.63
C LEU A 81 -0.53 0.05 7.20
N THR A 82 0.61 0.45 7.76
CA THR A 82 0.83 1.82 8.27
C THR A 82 0.57 2.89 7.20
N ILE A 83 1.04 2.69 5.97
CA ILE A 83 0.83 3.65 4.87
C ILE A 83 -0.63 3.67 4.45
N ILE A 84 -1.26 2.51 4.27
CA ILE A 84 -2.65 2.40 3.84
C ILE A 84 -3.58 3.03 4.87
N ASP A 85 -3.38 2.76 6.16
CA ASP A 85 -4.19 3.34 7.23
C ASP A 85 -4.08 4.86 7.27
N LYS A 86 -2.87 5.41 7.10
CA LYS A 86 -2.67 6.86 6.98
C LYS A 86 -3.41 7.44 5.77
N GLN A 87 -3.36 6.78 4.63
CA GLN A 87 -4.07 7.23 3.43
C GLN A 87 -5.59 7.16 3.61
N LEU A 88 -6.12 6.08 4.19
CA LEU A 88 -7.53 5.93 4.48
C LEU A 88 -8.03 6.98 5.46
N VAL A 89 -7.30 7.22 6.55
CA VAL A 89 -7.62 8.29 7.52
C VAL A 89 -7.67 9.65 6.82
N GLU A 90 -6.66 9.98 6.02
CA GLU A 90 -6.61 11.26 5.32
C GLU A 90 -7.76 11.43 4.33
N LEU A 91 -8.04 10.40 3.52
CA LEU A 91 -9.12 10.42 2.55
C LEU A 91 -10.50 10.49 3.23
N ASN A 92 -10.68 9.82 4.36
CA ASN A 92 -11.92 9.88 5.14
C ASN A 92 -12.14 11.23 5.81
N ASN A 93 -11.07 11.88 6.26
CA ASN A 93 -11.16 13.21 6.87
C ASN A 93 -11.44 14.31 5.83
N ARG A 94 -10.87 14.21 4.63
CA ARG A 94 -11.01 15.24 3.57
C ARG A 94 -12.24 15.09 2.71
N PHE A 95 -12.66 13.86 2.47
CA PHE A 95 -13.77 13.52 1.58
C PHE A 95 -14.78 12.72 2.38
N THR A 96 -15.59 13.42 3.15
CA THR A 96 -16.82 12.86 3.72
C THR A 96 -17.80 12.58 2.58
N GLU A 97 -18.53 11.47 2.67
CA GLU A 97 -19.70 11.23 1.81
C GLU A 97 -20.81 12.25 2.08
#